data_AF-A0A2X3JF62-F1
#
_entry.id   AF-A0A2X3JF62-F1
#
_cell.length_a   1.000
_cell.length_b   1.000
_cell.length_c   1.000
_cell.angle_alpha   90.00
_cell.angle_beta   90.00
_cell.angle_gamma   90.00
#
_symmetry.space_group_name_H-M   'P 1'
#
loop_
_entity.id
_entity.type
_entity.pdbx_description
1 polymer ?
#
loop_
_entity_poly.entity_id
_entity_poly.type
_entity_poly.pdbx_seq_one_letter_code
_entity_poly.pdbx_strand_id
1 'polypeptide(L)' 'MEIPAADVQAMADNSYTLNLSVSDKAGNTTTANSSLLVDTTPPEASVNTVAGDDILSVSEQAQAQVISGTSRGAAPGR' A
#
# COMPACT_ATOMS: atom_id res chain seq x y z
N MET A 1 -26.51 5.64 -3.05
CA MET A 1 -25.94 4.51 -2.30
C MET A 1 -24.49 4.87 -2.05
N GLU A 2 -24.20 5.45 -0.89
CA GLU A 2 -22.82 5.80 -0.49
C GLU A 2 -22.30 4.71 0.43
N ILE A 3 -21.03 4.37 0.27
CA ILE A 3 -20.30 3.53 1.22
C ILE A 3 -19.74 4.50 2.26
N PRO A 4 -20.17 4.46 3.53
CA PRO A 4 -19.62 5.31 4.57
C PRO A 4 -18.12 5.08 4.69
N ALA A 5 -17.34 6.16 4.83
CA ALA A 5 -15.88 6.05 4.97
C ALA A 5 -15.44 5.16 6.16
N ALA A 6 -16.27 5.07 7.20
CA ALA A 6 -16.05 4.19 8.34
C ALA A 6 -16.06 2.70 7.97
N ASP A 7 -16.90 2.29 7.01
CA ASP A 7 -16.96 0.90 6.55
C ASP A 7 -15.70 0.55 5.74
N VAL A 8 -15.18 1.51 4.96
CA VAL A 8 -13.93 1.34 4.20
C VAL A 8 -12.70 1.19 5.11
N GLN A 9 -12.69 1.90 6.26
CA GLN A 9 -11.61 1.81 7.25
C GLN A 9 -11.62 0.49 8.04
N ALA A 10 -12.77 -0.20 8.10
CA ALA A 10 -12.91 -1.49 8.77
C ALA A 10 -12.70 -2.70 7.82
N MET A 11 -12.53 -2.44 6.52
CA MET A 11 -12.26 -3.49 5.54
C MET A 11 -10.81 -3.95 5.64
N ALA A 12 -10.61 -5.26 5.74
CA ALA A 12 -9.29 -5.86 5.73
C ALA A 12 -8.65 -5.76 4.34
N ASP A 13 -7.32 -5.84 4.26
CA ASP A 13 -6.59 -5.93 2.99
C ASP A 13 -7.09 -7.11 2.16
N ASN A 14 -7.89 -6.80 1.13
CA ASN A 14 -8.48 -7.80 0.26
C ASN A 14 -9.07 -7.17 -1.01
N SER A 15 -9.31 -8.02 -2.02
CA SER A 15 -10.07 -7.64 -3.21
C SER A 15 -11.57 -7.86 -2.98
N TYR A 16 -12.34 -6.79 -2.98
CA TYR A 16 -13.79 -6.83 -2.81
C TYR A 16 -14.51 -6.69 -4.15
N THR A 17 -15.45 -7.61 -4.40
CA THR A 17 -16.35 -7.54 -5.57
C THR A 17 -17.71 -7.04 -5.12
N LEU A 18 -18.05 -5.81 -5.50
CA LEU A 18 -19.35 -5.21 -5.22
C LEU A 18 -20.32 -5.65 -6.33
N ASN A 19 -21.35 -6.41 -5.96
CA ASN A 19 -22.44 -6.79 -6.84
C ASN A 19 -23.66 -5.92 -6.53
N LEU A 20 -23.96 -4.97 -7.41
CA LEU A 20 -25.16 -4.13 -7.30
C LEU A 20 -26.24 -4.77 -8.18
N SER A 21 -27.44 -4.96 -7.65
CA SER A 21 -28.63 -5.37 -8.41
C SER A 21 -29.72 -4.33 -8.19
N VAL A 22 -30.13 -3.67 -9.26
CA VAL A 22 -31.23 -2.70 -9.24
C VAL A 22 -32.44 -3.36 -9.88
N SER A 23 -33.50 -3.56 -9.10
CA SER A 23 -34.81 -4.01 -9.59
C SER A 23 -35.77 -2.83 -9.63
N ASP A 24 -36.36 -2.54 -10.79
CA ASP A 24 -37.47 -1.60 -10.87
C ASP A 24 -38.83 -2.24 -10.47
N LYS A 25 -39.87 -1.41 -10.34
CA LYS A 25 -41.22 -1.87 -9.97
C LYS A 25 -41.87 -2.75 -11.06
N ALA A 26 -41.30 -2.80 -12.26
CA ALA A 26 -41.74 -3.61 -13.39
C ALA A 26 -41.00 -4.96 -13.48
N GLY A 27 -40.01 -5.21 -12.61
CA GLY A 27 -39.27 -6.47 -12.54
C GLY A 27 -37.99 -6.51 -13.39
N ASN A 28 -37.54 -5.39 -13.95
CA ASN A 28 -36.26 -5.36 -14.68
C ASN A 28 -35.11 -5.28 -13.70
N THR A 29 -34.21 -6.26 -13.74
CA THR A 29 -32.97 -6.29 -12.96
C THR A 29 -31.80 -5.84 -13.83
N THR A 30 -31.05 -4.83 -13.38
CA THR A 30 -29.74 -4.49 -13.94
C THR A 30 -28.69 -4.69 -12.88
N THR A 31 -27.66 -5.46 -13.22
CA THR A 31 -26.51 -5.67 -12.34
C THR A 31 -25.33 -4.81 -12.76
N ALA A 32 -24.70 -4.16 -11.78
CA ALA A 32 -23.43 -3.46 -11.96
C ALA A 32 -22.38 -4.08 -11.04
N ASN A 33 -21.24 -4.46 -11.62
CA ASN A 33 -20.09 -4.95 -10.86
C ASN A 33 -19.06 -3.84 -10.71
N SER A 34 -18.49 -3.69 -9.52
CA SER A 34 -17.34 -2.82 -9.27
C SER A 34 -16.33 -3.57 -8.42
N SER A 35 -15.05 -3.53 -8.81
CA SER A 35 -13.95 -4.05 -8.00
C SER A 35 -13.35 -2.94 -7.15
N LEU A 36 -13.07 -3.26 -5.89
CA LEU A 36 -12.34 -2.39 -4.96
C LEU A 36 -11.14 -3.16 -4.42
N LEU A 37 -9.95 -2.57 -4.55
CA LEU A 37 -8.74 -3.06 -3.93
C LEU A 37 -8.42 -2.20 -2.71
N VAL A 38 -8.35 -2.84 -1.54
CA VAL A 38 -7.88 -2.21 -0.30
C VAL A 38 -6.48 -2.76 -0.01
N ASP A 39 -5.50 -1.87 0.00
CA ASP A 39 -4.11 -2.15 0.36
C ASP A 39 -3.68 -1.14 1.43
N THR A 40 -3.64 -1.60 2.68
CA THR A 40 -3.23 -0.85 3.86
C THR A 40 -1.86 -1.28 4.35
N THR A 41 -1.17 -2.16 3.61
CA THR A 41 0.16 -2.65 3.98
C THR A 41 1.15 -1.48 3.87
N PRO A 42 1.74 -1.02 4.99
CA PRO A 42 2.68 0.09 4.95
C PRO A 42 3.96 -0.35 4.21
N PRO A 43 4.62 0.58 3.48
CA PRO A 43 5.89 0.26 2.85
C PRO A 43 6.96 0.00 3.92
N GLU A 44 7.81 -0.98 3.64
CA GLU A 44 9.00 -1.27 4.44
C GLU A 44 10.20 -0.56 3.83
N ALA A 45 11.01 0.09 4.67
CA ALA A 45 12.28 0.68 4.28
C ALA A 45 13.37 0.25 5.26
N SER A 46 14.55 -0.11 4.74
CA SER A 46 15.72 -0.44 5.53
C SER A 46 16.95 0.31 5.05
N VAL A 47 17.89 0.53 5.97
CA VAL A 47 19.23 1.03 5.68
C VAL A 47 20.22 -0.10 5.99
N ASN A 48 21.17 -0.32 5.09
CA ASN A 48 22.23 -1.30 5.28
C ASN A 48 23.31 -0.75 6.22
N THR A 49 24.17 -1.63 6.73
CA THR A 49 25.29 -1.22 7.58
C THR A 49 26.20 -0.22 6.88
N VAL A 50 26.59 0.83 7.60
CA VAL A 50 27.53 1.85 7.13
C VAL A 50 28.95 1.42 7.46
N ALA A 51 29.94 1.79 6.65
CA ALA A 51 31.35 1.45 6.88
C ALA A 51 31.65 -0.07 7.05
N GLY A 52 30.72 -0.95 6.66
CA GLY A 52 30.86 -2.41 6.76
C GLY A 52 30.49 -3.00 8.12
N ASP A 53 30.71 -2.27 9.21
CA ASP A 53 30.47 -2.73 10.60
C ASP A 53 29.58 -1.80 11.44
N ASP A 54 28.95 -0.81 10.80
CA ASP A 54 28.11 0.23 11.41
C ASP A 54 28.86 1.19 12.35
N ILE A 55 30.19 1.22 12.29
CA ILE A 55 31.03 2.13 13.08
C ILE A 55 31.92 2.95 12.14
N LEU A 56 31.87 4.27 12.28
CA LEU A 56 32.75 5.14 11.50
C LEU A 56 34.10 5.34 12.21
N SER A 57 35.18 4.80 11.63
CA SER A 57 36.54 5.04 12.13
C SER A 57 37.18 6.32 11.57
N VAL A 58 38.31 6.73 12.16
CA VAL A 58 39.06 7.93 11.75
C VAL A 58 39.64 7.86 10.34
N SER A 59 39.85 6.65 9.81
CA SER A 59 40.30 6.42 8.45
C SER A 59 39.14 6.45 7.45
N GLU A 60 37.94 6.07 7.90
CA GLU A 60 36.74 5.99 7.07
C GLU A 60 36.02 7.34 6.95
N GLN A 61 36.08 8.20 7.98
CA GLN A 61 35.54 9.57 7.91
C GLN A 61 36.21 10.42 6.82
N ALA A 62 37.45 10.11 6.44
CA ALA A 62 38.19 10.81 5.40
C ALA A 62 37.87 10.30 3.98
N GLN A 63 37.05 9.24 3.87
CA GLN A 63 36.67 8.59 2.63
C GLN A 63 35.16 8.74 2.40
N ALA A 64 34.73 8.69 1.14
CA ALA A 64 33.31 8.73 0.80
C ALA A 64 32.62 7.44 1.28
N GLN A 65 31.66 7.56 2.20
CA GLN A 65 30.86 6.45 2.68
C GLN A 65 29.58 6.31 1.84
N VAL A 66 29.31 5.09 1.39
CA VAL A 66 28.09 4.79 0.62
C VAL A 66 27.01 4.35 1.59
N ILE A 67 25.95 5.15 1.69
CA ILE A 67 24.75 4.77 2.43
C ILE A 67 23.82 4.09 1.44
N SER A 68 23.44 2.84 1.74
CA SER A 68 22.55 2.05 0.90
C SER A 68 21.40 1.49 1.72
N GLY A 69 20.33 1.08 1.05
CA GLY A 69 19.13 0.59 1.70
C GLY A 69 18.17 -0.01 0.68
N THR A 70 17.06 -0.55 1.16
CA THR A 70 16.00 -1.10 0.31
C THR A 70 14.64 -0.56 0.73
N SER A 71 13.72 -0.47 -0.24
CA SER A 71 12.32 -0.13 0.01
C SER A 71 11.42 -1.15 -0.69
N ARG A 72 10.43 -1.71 0.00
CA ARG A 72 9.42 -2.64 -0.55
C ARG A 72 8.00 -2.16 -0.19
N GLY A 73 7.03 -2.49 -1.03
CA GLY A 73 5.62 -2.19 -0.78
C GLY A 73 5.21 -0.74 -0.98
N ALA A 74 6.12 0.16 -1.39
CA ALA A 74 5.75 1.53 -1.73
C ALA A 74 4.99 1.57 -3.06
N ALA A 75 3.85 2.27 -3.09
CA ALA A 75 3.16 2.58 -4.33
C ALA A 75 4.08 3.46 -5.22
N PRO A 76 4.05 3.28 -6.56
CA PRO A 76 4.76 4.15 -7.48
C PRO A 76 4.38 5.63 -7.24
N GLY A 77 5.39 6.50 -7.17
CA GLY A 77 5.18 7.95 -7.00
C GLY A 77 4.23 8.50 -8.06
N ARG A 78 3.26 9.30 -7.62
CA ARG A 78 2.24 9.94 -8.47
C ARG A 78 2.74 11.25 -9.05
#